data_AF-A0A850Y829-F1
#
_entry.id   AF-A0A850Y829-F1
#
_cell.length_a   1.000
_cell.length_b   1.000
_cell.length_c   1.000
_cell.angle_alpha   90.00
_cell.angle_beta   90.00
_cell.angle_gamma   90.00
#
_symmetry.space_group_name_H-M   'P 1'
#
loop_
_entity.id
_entity.type
_entity.pdbx_description
1 polymer ?
#
loop_
_entity_poly.entity_id
_entity_poly.type
_entity_poly.pdbx_seq_one_letter_code
_entity_poly.pdbx_strand_id
1 'polypeptide(L)'
;QLDLSGNALISFSPQAFGEGGSPLEELALRGALRDHGVLLSLAALLQSGALRNLSRLELADNGLLLLPAGMFTALPALRQLDLSNNSLVGLRNVSFQGLGQLQSLNLSDNSLGVLWNTTLAQFRSLPALRHIVLGRNTWVCDCAIEDLVAWLKESDQVEGKEALTCASPDKMLGKALLKINGSDLNCSVPTDLPSQLQTSYVFLGIVLALIGAIFLLVLYLNRKGIKKWMHNIRDACRDHMEGYHYRYEINADPRLTNLSSNSDV
;
A
#
# COMPACT_ATOMS: atom_id res chain seq x y z
N GLN A 1 24.39 -12.88 24.72
CA GLN A 1 23.13 -12.21 25.09
C GLN A 1 23.40 -10.73 25.27
N LEU A 2 22.52 -9.87 24.77
CA LEU A 2 22.60 -8.41 24.89
C LEU A 2 21.20 -7.87 25.20
N ASP A 3 21.05 -7.25 26.36
CA ASP A 3 19.80 -6.61 26.78
C ASP A 3 19.95 -5.10 26.71
N LEU A 4 19.12 -4.47 25.87
CA LEU A 4 19.03 -3.03 25.69
C LEU A 4 17.61 -2.52 26.01
N SER A 5 16.82 -3.32 26.74
CA SER A 5 15.46 -2.96 27.15
C SER A 5 15.43 -1.67 27.98
N GLY A 6 14.35 -0.90 27.84
CA GLY A 6 14.12 0.34 28.58
C GLY A 6 15.01 1.53 28.17
N ASN A 7 15.92 1.36 27.21
CA ASN A 7 16.76 2.44 26.70
C ASN A 7 16.01 3.34 25.71
N ALA A 8 16.47 4.57 25.53
CA ALA A 8 15.97 5.47 24.49
C ALA A 8 16.89 5.41 23.27
N LEU A 9 16.86 4.28 22.54
CA LEU A 9 17.74 4.10 21.39
C LEU A 9 17.34 5.06 20.25
N ILE A 10 18.36 5.62 19.59
CA ILE A 10 18.18 6.58 18.50
C ILE A 10 18.52 5.94 17.14
N SER A 11 19.45 5.00 17.11
CA SER A 11 19.86 4.32 15.88
C SER A 11 20.62 3.03 16.16
N PHE A 12 20.54 2.09 15.23
CA PHE A 12 21.43 0.93 15.15
C PHE A 12 22.44 1.11 14.02
N SER A 13 23.68 0.67 14.28
CA SER A 13 24.77 0.67 13.30
C SER A 13 25.27 -0.78 13.11
N PRO A 14 25.34 -1.29 11.86
CA PRO A 14 25.92 -2.60 11.58
C PRO A 14 27.35 -2.76 12.09
N GLN A 15 28.14 -1.69 12.07
CA GLN A 15 29.53 -1.69 12.55
C GLN A 15 29.63 -2.05 14.04
N ALA A 16 28.62 -1.70 14.85
CA ALA A 16 28.60 -2.02 16.28
C ALA A 16 28.51 -3.53 16.58
N PHE A 17 28.12 -4.34 15.60
CA PHE A 17 27.92 -5.79 15.75
C PHE A 17 29.00 -6.62 15.03
N GLY A 18 30.04 -5.96 14.49
CA GLY A 18 31.21 -6.58 13.88
C GLY A 18 31.03 -6.92 12.39
N GLU A 19 32.10 -6.77 11.60
CA GLU A 19 32.09 -7.00 10.15
C GLU A 19 32.01 -8.48 9.75
N GLY A 20 32.39 -9.40 10.65
CA GLY A 20 32.40 -10.86 10.42
C GLY A 20 31.15 -11.60 10.89
N GLY A 21 30.10 -10.87 11.30
CA GLY A 21 28.92 -11.44 11.96
C GLY A 21 29.09 -11.53 13.48
N SER A 22 28.02 -11.19 14.19
CA SER A 22 27.99 -11.15 15.64
C SER A 22 27.79 -12.56 16.22
N PRO A 23 28.50 -12.93 17.31
CA PRO A 23 28.20 -14.14 18.08
C PRO A 23 26.92 -14.00 18.92
N LEU A 24 26.15 -12.93 18.73
CA LEU A 24 24.98 -12.64 19.54
C LEU A 24 23.84 -13.61 19.27
N GLU A 25 23.45 -14.35 20.31
CA GLU A 25 22.34 -15.31 20.24
C GLU A 25 21.01 -14.75 20.75
N GLU A 26 21.04 -13.71 21.57
CA GLU A 26 19.84 -13.14 22.17
C GLU A 26 19.95 -11.62 22.22
N LEU A 27 18.91 -10.93 21.75
CA LEU A 27 18.81 -9.47 21.72
C LEU A 27 17.45 -9.06 22.28
N ALA A 28 17.49 -8.36 23.42
CA ALA A 28 16.29 -7.81 24.05
C ALA A 28 16.21 -6.30 23.84
N LEU A 29 15.08 -5.84 23.29
CA LEU A 29 14.81 -4.45 22.90
C LEU A 29 13.45 -3.99 23.43
N ARG A 30 13.04 -4.49 24.60
CA ARG A 30 11.73 -4.18 25.16
C ARG A 30 11.62 -2.69 25.49
N GLY A 31 10.64 -1.99 24.93
CA GLY A 31 10.46 -0.54 25.17
C GLY A 31 11.65 0.34 24.75
N ALA A 32 12.44 -0.12 23.78
CA ALA A 32 13.65 0.56 23.31
C ALA A 32 13.44 1.41 22.03
N LEU A 33 12.38 1.14 21.26
CA LEU A 33 12.15 1.68 19.91
C LEU A 33 11.05 2.75 19.92
N ARG A 34 11.34 3.92 20.49
CA ARG A 34 10.34 4.99 20.65
C ARG A 34 10.02 5.78 19.38
N ASP A 35 10.89 5.69 18.38
CA ASP A 35 10.80 6.45 17.14
C ASP A 35 10.88 5.51 15.92
N HIS A 36 10.12 5.84 14.87
CA HIS A 36 10.02 5.03 13.66
C HIS A 36 11.36 4.91 12.89
N GLY A 37 12.22 5.92 12.94
CA GLY A 37 13.56 5.89 12.36
C GLY A 37 14.45 4.82 13.01
N VAL A 38 14.28 4.59 14.31
CA VAL A 38 15.01 3.55 15.05
C VAL A 38 14.63 2.16 14.52
N LEU A 39 13.33 1.93 14.29
CA LEU A 39 12.81 0.67 13.71
C LEU A 39 13.40 0.40 12.32
N LEU A 40 13.54 1.43 11.47
CA LEU A 40 14.15 1.28 10.15
C LEU A 40 15.64 0.94 10.25
N SER A 41 16.38 1.59 11.15
CA SER A 41 17.79 1.27 11.37
C SER A 41 18.00 -0.15 11.94
N LEU A 42 17.08 -0.59 12.81
CA LEU A 42 17.06 -1.97 13.31
C LEU A 42 16.76 -2.96 12.18
N ALA A 43 15.77 -2.67 11.34
CA ALA A 43 15.44 -3.54 10.21
C ALA A 43 16.62 -3.68 9.25
N ALA A 44 17.34 -2.60 8.95
CA ALA A 44 18.56 -2.64 8.16
C ALA A 44 19.66 -3.49 8.83
N LEU A 45 19.82 -3.39 10.15
CA LEU A 45 20.75 -4.23 10.92
C LEU A 45 20.38 -5.72 10.85
N LEU A 46 19.11 -6.07 11.05
CA LEU A 46 18.66 -7.47 11.01
C LEU A 46 18.81 -8.05 9.59
N GLN A 47 18.55 -7.24 8.56
CA GLN A 47 18.65 -7.63 7.15
C GLN A 47 20.10 -7.74 6.64
N SER A 48 21.05 -7.02 7.24
CA SER A 48 22.45 -7.04 6.81
C SER A 48 23.12 -8.42 6.98
N GLY A 49 22.52 -9.31 7.76
CA GLY A 49 23.11 -10.60 8.12
C GLY A 49 24.20 -10.48 9.19
N ALA A 50 24.33 -9.33 9.85
CA ALA A 50 25.23 -9.19 10.99
C ALA A 50 24.79 -10.06 12.19
N LEU A 51 23.50 -10.37 12.31
CA LEU A 51 22.90 -11.09 13.45
C LEU A 51 22.43 -12.50 13.10
N ARG A 52 23.16 -13.23 12.24
CA ARG A 52 22.73 -14.56 11.73
C ARG A 52 22.62 -15.66 12.79
N ASN A 53 23.35 -15.53 13.90
CA ASN A 53 23.31 -16.47 15.02
C ASN A 53 22.21 -16.15 16.05
N LEU A 54 21.43 -15.08 15.81
CA LEU A 54 20.39 -14.67 16.73
C LEU A 54 19.30 -15.73 16.81
N SER A 55 19.09 -16.26 18.01
CA SER A 55 18.12 -17.29 18.34
C SER A 55 16.88 -16.73 19.04
N ARG A 56 17.03 -15.63 19.81
CA ARG A 56 15.95 -14.94 20.51
C ARG A 56 15.97 -13.45 20.18
N LEU A 57 14.83 -12.92 19.75
CA LEU A 57 14.63 -11.50 19.51
C LEU A 57 13.37 -11.03 20.25
N GLU A 58 13.55 -10.09 21.17
CA GLU A 58 12.45 -9.50 21.93
C GLU A 58 12.22 -8.05 21.52
N LEU A 59 11.05 -7.78 20.93
CA LEU A 59 10.61 -6.47 20.45
C LEU A 59 9.32 -6.03 21.15
N ALA A 60 9.04 -6.57 22.33
CA ALA A 60 7.84 -6.26 23.07
C ALA A 60 7.81 -4.79 23.55
N ASP A 61 6.61 -4.25 23.78
CA ASP A 61 6.43 -2.94 24.42
C ASP A 61 7.03 -1.74 23.65
N ASN A 62 7.11 -1.83 22.32
CA ASN A 62 7.71 -0.81 21.46
C ASN A 62 6.68 0.07 20.72
N GLY A 63 5.38 -0.13 20.95
CA GLY A 63 4.32 0.64 20.27
C GLY A 63 4.34 0.51 18.75
N LEU A 64 4.83 -0.60 18.21
CA LEU A 64 4.99 -0.79 16.77
C LEU A 64 3.62 -0.92 16.08
N LEU A 65 3.33 -0.06 15.09
CA LEU A 65 2.09 -0.15 14.30
C LEU A 65 2.23 -1.08 13.09
N LEU A 66 3.39 -1.06 12.45
CA LEU A 66 3.72 -1.81 11.24
C LEU A 66 5.18 -2.26 11.32
N LEU A 67 5.47 -3.41 10.73
CA LEU A 67 6.83 -3.93 10.62
C LEU A 67 7.35 -3.74 9.18
N PRO A 68 8.61 -3.31 9.01
CA PRO A 68 9.25 -3.23 7.69
C PRO A 68 9.25 -4.56 6.95
N ALA A 69 9.11 -4.50 5.63
CA ALA A 69 9.08 -5.70 4.80
C ALA A 69 10.40 -6.46 4.88
N GLY A 70 10.31 -7.77 5.07
CA GLY A 70 11.49 -8.65 5.12
C GLY A 70 12.43 -8.39 6.31
N MET A 71 12.00 -7.69 7.36
CA MET A 71 12.84 -7.37 8.52
C MET A 71 13.55 -8.59 9.14
N PHE A 72 12.94 -9.77 9.06
CA PHE A 72 13.43 -10.99 9.71
C PHE A 72 14.05 -12.02 8.76
N THR A 73 14.07 -11.77 7.44
CA THR A 73 14.40 -12.82 6.45
C THR A 73 15.86 -13.29 6.51
N ALA A 74 16.76 -12.50 7.08
CA ALA A 74 18.18 -12.81 7.23
C ALA A 74 18.54 -13.41 8.61
N LEU A 75 17.56 -13.95 9.35
CA LEU A 75 17.74 -14.54 10.69
C LEU A 75 17.47 -16.07 10.69
N PRO A 76 18.33 -16.89 10.06
CA PRO A 76 18.07 -18.32 9.88
C PRO A 76 18.10 -19.13 11.17
N ALA A 77 18.80 -18.64 12.21
CA ALA A 77 18.91 -19.30 13.50
C ALA A 77 17.78 -18.92 14.49
N LEU A 78 16.89 -18.00 14.11
CA LEU A 78 15.88 -17.46 15.03
C LEU A 78 14.88 -18.54 15.45
N ARG A 79 14.73 -18.73 16.76
CA ARG A 79 13.82 -19.70 17.38
C ARG A 79 12.66 -19.03 18.09
N GLN A 80 12.88 -17.85 18.67
CA GLN A 80 11.86 -17.15 19.45
C GLN A 80 11.79 -15.69 19.02
N LEU A 81 10.59 -15.26 18.65
CA LEU A 81 10.28 -13.88 18.27
C LEU A 81 9.13 -13.37 19.13
N ASP A 82 9.43 -12.37 19.97
CA ASP A 82 8.43 -11.70 20.78
C ASP A 82 8.08 -10.33 20.19
N LEU A 83 6.84 -10.18 19.72
CA LEU A 83 6.25 -8.94 19.21
C LEU A 83 5.07 -8.50 20.09
N SER A 84 4.95 -9.02 21.31
CA SER A 84 3.82 -8.73 22.19
C SER A 84 3.78 -7.29 22.68
N ASN A 85 2.61 -6.85 23.13
CA ASN A 85 2.40 -5.51 23.69
C ASN A 85 2.86 -4.40 22.74
N ASN A 86 2.46 -4.51 21.47
CA ASN A 86 2.67 -3.49 20.45
C ASN A 86 1.31 -3.00 19.95
N SER A 87 1.27 -2.31 18.81
CA SER A 87 0.02 -1.82 18.22
C SER A 87 -0.13 -2.32 16.78
N LEU A 88 0.33 -3.53 16.51
CA LEU A 88 0.35 -4.10 15.16
C LEU A 88 -1.09 -4.30 14.69
N VAL A 89 -1.44 -3.66 13.57
CA VAL A 89 -2.77 -3.76 12.97
C VAL A 89 -2.88 -4.89 11.95
N GLY A 90 -1.74 -5.38 11.46
CA GLY A 90 -1.68 -6.50 10.51
C GLY A 90 -0.25 -6.92 10.18
N LEU A 91 -0.13 -8.10 9.59
CA LEU A 91 1.16 -8.73 9.23
C LEU A 91 1.34 -8.86 7.71
N ARG A 92 0.56 -8.11 6.91
CA ARG A 92 0.50 -8.30 5.45
C ARG A 92 1.84 -8.04 4.75
N ASN A 93 2.65 -7.14 5.30
CA ASN A 93 3.98 -6.79 4.77
C ASN A 93 5.11 -7.63 5.39
N VAL A 94 4.81 -8.50 6.35
CA VAL A 94 5.80 -9.30 7.06
C VAL A 94 6.04 -10.59 6.28
N SER A 95 7.32 -10.85 5.99
CA SER A 95 7.77 -12.13 5.45
C SER A 95 8.47 -12.90 6.56
N PHE A 96 7.98 -14.10 6.84
CA PHE A 96 8.60 -15.08 7.71
C PHE A 96 9.47 -16.09 6.92
N GLN A 97 9.68 -15.84 5.62
CA GLN A 97 10.58 -16.66 4.82
C GLN A 97 12.01 -16.64 5.39
N GLY A 98 12.68 -17.78 5.37
CA GLY A 98 14.04 -17.93 5.90
C GLY A 98 14.08 -18.28 7.40
N LEU A 99 12.98 -18.14 8.14
CA LEU A 99 12.89 -18.45 9.58
C LEU A 99 12.68 -19.94 9.86
N GLY A 100 13.46 -20.82 9.23
CA GLY A 100 13.25 -22.28 9.26
C GLY A 100 13.37 -22.92 10.65
N GLN A 101 13.98 -22.21 11.62
CA GLN A 101 14.15 -22.67 13.00
C GLN A 101 13.17 -22.02 13.99
N LEU A 102 12.24 -21.17 13.52
CA LEU A 102 11.32 -20.45 14.40
C LEU A 102 10.36 -21.44 15.07
N GLN A 103 10.36 -21.45 16.41
CA GLN A 103 9.57 -22.34 17.25
C GLN A 103 8.43 -21.60 17.95
N SER A 104 8.68 -20.36 18.37
CA SER A 104 7.74 -19.53 19.12
C SER A 104 7.60 -18.15 18.51
N LEU A 105 6.35 -17.71 18.33
CA LEU A 105 5.96 -16.39 17.86
C LEU A 105 4.89 -15.83 18.79
N ASN A 106 5.23 -14.76 19.51
CA ASN A 106 4.28 -14.08 20.38
C ASN A 106 3.76 -12.81 19.69
N LEU A 107 2.46 -12.77 19.41
CA LEU A 107 1.74 -11.63 18.81
C LEU A 107 0.60 -11.15 19.72
N SER A 108 0.63 -11.53 21.00
CA SER A 108 -0.38 -11.11 21.96
C SER A 108 -0.32 -9.61 22.25
N ASP A 109 -1.41 -9.03 22.77
CA ASP A 109 -1.48 -7.59 23.09
C ASP A 109 -1.10 -6.71 21.89
N ASN A 110 -1.81 -6.91 20.79
CA ASN A 110 -1.70 -6.12 19.59
C ASN A 110 -3.09 -5.69 19.13
N SER A 111 -3.19 -5.10 17.94
CA SER A 111 -4.46 -4.64 17.36
C SER A 111 -4.79 -5.40 16.07
N LEU A 112 -4.43 -6.69 16.00
CA LEU A 112 -4.67 -7.50 14.82
C LEU A 112 -6.17 -7.72 14.64
N GLY A 113 -6.70 -7.28 13.50
CA GLY A 113 -8.09 -7.51 13.12
C GLY A 113 -8.31 -8.86 12.43
N VAL A 114 -7.34 -9.28 11.60
CA VAL A 114 -7.43 -10.49 10.79
C VAL A 114 -6.03 -10.97 10.39
N LEU A 115 -5.86 -12.28 10.25
CA LEU A 115 -4.70 -12.88 9.59
C LEU A 115 -5.10 -13.38 8.21
N TRP A 116 -4.51 -12.79 7.18
CA TRP A 116 -4.80 -13.14 5.79
C TRP A 116 -4.27 -14.54 5.46
N ASN A 117 -4.89 -15.21 4.49
CA ASN A 117 -4.46 -16.54 4.03
C ASN A 117 -2.97 -16.58 3.65
N THR A 118 -2.41 -15.49 3.11
CA THR A 118 -0.97 -15.39 2.82
C THR A 118 -0.10 -15.49 4.08
N THR A 119 -0.51 -14.89 5.20
CA THR A 119 0.19 -15.01 6.49
C THR A 119 0.01 -16.42 7.07
N LEU A 120 -1.20 -16.97 7.00
CA LEU A 120 -1.49 -18.32 7.48
C LEU A 120 -0.70 -19.39 6.71
N ALA A 121 -0.56 -19.23 5.39
CA ALA A 121 0.26 -20.09 4.54
C ALA A 121 1.74 -20.04 4.93
N GLN A 122 2.26 -18.86 5.27
CA GLN A 122 3.62 -18.73 5.79
C GLN A 122 3.79 -19.48 7.11
N PHE A 123 2.86 -19.35 8.06
CA PHE A 123 2.91 -20.08 9.33
C PHE A 123 2.90 -21.61 9.14
N ARG A 124 2.08 -22.11 8.21
CA ARG A 124 2.06 -23.53 7.83
C ARG A 124 3.37 -23.99 7.18
N SER A 125 4.05 -23.12 6.44
CA SER A 125 5.31 -23.43 5.75
C SER A 125 6.53 -23.50 6.68
N LEU A 126 6.40 -22.98 7.92
CA LEU A 126 7.48 -22.98 8.90
C LEU A 126 7.54 -24.35 9.61
N PRO A 127 8.59 -25.16 9.40
CA PRO A 127 8.60 -26.55 9.85
C PRO A 127 8.75 -26.71 11.37
N ALA A 128 9.36 -25.73 12.04
CA ALA A 128 9.63 -25.78 13.47
C ALA A 128 8.60 -25.04 14.33
N LEU A 129 7.66 -24.30 13.73
CA LEU A 129 6.76 -23.41 14.46
C LEU A 129 5.70 -24.22 15.22
N ARG A 130 5.67 -24.08 16.54
CA ARG A 130 4.78 -24.85 17.43
C ARG A 130 3.97 -23.99 18.39
N HIS A 131 4.45 -22.79 18.70
CA HIS A 131 3.86 -21.94 19.73
C HIS A 131 3.57 -20.55 19.18
N ILE A 132 2.31 -20.31 18.84
CA ILE A 132 1.82 -19.01 18.37
C ILE A 132 0.86 -18.48 19.42
N VAL A 133 1.15 -17.29 19.95
CA VAL A 133 0.28 -16.63 20.93
C VAL A 133 -0.44 -15.47 20.25
N LEU A 134 -1.77 -15.54 20.21
CA LEU A 134 -2.65 -14.59 19.51
C LEU A 134 -3.62 -13.84 20.43
N GLY A 135 -3.55 -14.10 21.75
CA GLY A 135 -4.45 -13.52 22.74
C GLY A 135 -4.43 -12.00 22.78
N ARG A 136 -5.50 -11.39 23.30
CA ARG A 136 -5.60 -9.92 23.48
C ARG A 136 -5.31 -9.14 22.18
N ASN A 137 -6.03 -9.51 21.12
CA ASN A 137 -6.07 -8.79 19.84
C ASN A 137 -7.51 -8.36 19.53
N THR A 138 -7.67 -7.39 18.62
CA THR A 138 -8.97 -6.82 18.26
C THR A 138 -9.58 -7.50 17.04
N TRP A 139 -9.85 -8.81 17.14
CA TRP A 139 -10.34 -9.62 16.01
C TRP A 139 -11.66 -9.10 15.43
N VAL A 140 -11.67 -8.82 14.12
CA VAL A 140 -12.83 -8.35 13.37
C VAL A 140 -13.49 -9.54 12.71
N CYS A 141 -14.61 -9.98 13.27
CA CYS A 141 -15.36 -11.15 12.85
C CYS A 141 -16.39 -10.82 11.76
N ASP A 142 -15.90 -10.30 10.64
CA ASP A 142 -16.63 -10.17 9.38
C ASP A 142 -16.24 -11.28 8.40
N CYS A 143 -16.60 -11.14 7.12
CA CYS A 143 -16.28 -12.17 6.14
C CYS A 143 -14.77 -12.45 5.97
N ALA A 144 -13.91 -11.47 6.21
CA ALA A 144 -12.47 -11.64 6.02
C ALA A 144 -11.84 -12.61 7.04
N ILE A 145 -12.49 -12.86 8.18
CA ILE A 145 -11.96 -13.74 9.22
C ILE A 145 -12.14 -15.23 8.94
N GLU A 146 -12.90 -15.58 7.90
CA GLU A 146 -13.28 -16.96 7.59
C GLU A 146 -12.06 -17.90 7.53
N ASP A 147 -11.02 -17.52 6.78
CA ASP A 147 -9.78 -18.30 6.66
C ASP A 147 -9.07 -18.48 8.00
N LEU A 148 -9.04 -17.44 8.84
CA LEU A 148 -8.44 -17.50 10.18
C LEU A 148 -9.22 -18.46 11.08
N VAL A 149 -10.56 -18.39 11.07
CA VAL A 149 -11.40 -19.30 11.85
C VAL A 149 -11.23 -20.74 11.40
N ALA A 150 -11.20 -20.99 10.09
CA ALA A 150 -10.96 -22.33 9.54
C ALA A 150 -9.59 -22.87 9.97
N TRP A 151 -8.53 -22.05 9.83
CA TRP A 151 -7.19 -22.43 10.27
C TRP A 151 -7.11 -22.68 11.78
N LEU A 152 -7.76 -21.86 12.62
CA LEU A 152 -7.76 -22.04 14.08
C LEU A 152 -8.40 -23.36 14.51
N LYS A 153 -9.43 -23.83 13.78
CA LYS A 153 -10.09 -25.11 14.07
C LYS A 153 -9.18 -26.31 13.79
N GLU A 154 -8.32 -26.20 12.77
CA GLU A 154 -7.40 -27.26 12.34
C GLU A 154 -6.03 -27.19 13.02
N SER A 155 -5.60 -26.01 13.44
CA SER A 155 -4.24 -25.76 13.93
C SER A 155 -4.08 -26.07 15.42
N ASP A 156 -3.03 -26.83 15.74
CA ASP A 156 -2.56 -27.05 17.11
C ASP A 156 -1.36 -26.18 17.48
N GLN A 157 -0.97 -25.25 16.60
CA GLN A 157 0.16 -24.34 16.83
C GLN A 157 -0.21 -23.15 17.73
N VAL A 158 -1.50 -22.88 17.93
CA VAL A 158 -1.97 -21.68 18.65
C VAL A 158 -2.25 -22.01 20.11
N GLU A 159 -1.54 -21.32 21.00
CA GLU A 159 -1.72 -21.44 22.43
C GLU A 159 -2.98 -20.69 22.89
N GLY A 160 -3.83 -21.36 23.69
CA GLY A 160 -5.05 -20.76 24.25
C GLY A 160 -6.08 -20.35 23.19
N LYS A 161 -6.17 -21.08 22.07
CA LYS A 161 -7.11 -20.80 20.96
C LYS A 161 -8.58 -20.70 21.42
N GLU A 162 -8.92 -21.35 22.53
CA GLU A 162 -10.26 -21.35 23.13
C GLU A 162 -10.65 -19.99 23.74
N ALA A 163 -9.67 -19.18 24.14
CA ALA A 163 -9.89 -17.87 24.76
C ALA A 163 -10.03 -16.73 23.74
N LEU A 164 -9.79 -17.00 22.44
CA LEU A 164 -9.85 -15.98 21.41
C LEU A 164 -11.31 -15.63 21.09
N THR A 165 -11.64 -14.34 21.18
CA THR A 165 -12.99 -13.81 20.99
C THR A 165 -13.00 -12.64 20.00
N CYS A 166 -14.16 -12.41 19.39
CA CYS A 166 -14.38 -11.27 18.50
C CYS A 166 -14.43 -9.95 19.28
N ALA A 167 -13.76 -8.93 18.75
CA ALA A 167 -13.85 -7.55 19.25
C ALA A 167 -14.84 -6.70 18.43
N SER A 168 -15.13 -7.08 17.19
CA SER A 168 -16.03 -6.37 16.28
C SER A 168 -16.60 -7.36 15.25
N PRO A 169 -17.74 -7.10 14.59
CA PRO A 169 -18.72 -6.04 14.87
C PRO A 169 -19.48 -6.28 16.18
N ASP A 170 -20.24 -5.29 16.67
CA ASP A 170 -20.99 -5.36 17.95
C ASP A 170 -21.86 -6.61 18.09
N LYS A 171 -22.44 -7.10 16.98
CA LYS A 171 -23.25 -8.33 16.94
C LYS A 171 -22.46 -9.60 17.28
N MET A 172 -21.15 -9.57 17.05
CA MET A 172 -20.24 -10.69 17.31
C MET A 172 -19.40 -10.48 18.56
N LEU A 173 -19.48 -9.31 19.22
CA LEU A 173 -18.63 -8.97 20.35
C LEU A 173 -18.63 -10.06 21.42
N GLY A 174 -17.44 -10.52 21.81
CA GLY A 174 -17.23 -11.56 22.81
C GLY A 174 -17.51 -12.99 22.34
N LYS A 175 -18.00 -13.20 21.11
CA LYS A 175 -18.20 -14.55 20.56
C LYS A 175 -16.83 -15.22 20.36
N ALA A 176 -16.70 -16.46 20.83
CA ALA A 176 -15.47 -17.23 20.67
C ALA A 176 -15.23 -17.58 19.19
N LEU A 177 -14.00 -17.36 18.71
CA LEU A 177 -13.61 -17.57 17.31
C LEU A 177 -13.87 -19.00 16.84
N LEU A 178 -13.56 -20.00 17.68
CA LEU A 178 -13.79 -21.41 17.36
C LEU A 178 -15.27 -21.79 17.23
N LYS A 179 -16.18 -20.98 17.79
CA LYS A 179 -17.64 -21.20 17.73
C LYS A 179 -18.31 -20.50 16.54
N ILE A 180 -17.54 -19.80 15.70
CA ILE A 180 -18.06 -19.13 14.50
C ILE A 180 -18.26 -20.16 13.39
N ASN A 181 -19.42 -20.11 12.74
CA ASN A 181 -19.72 -20.85 11.52
C ASN A 181 -19.80 -19.89 10.33
N GLY A 182 -19.62 -20.40 9.10
CA GLY A 182 -19.64 -19.57 7.89
C GLY A 182 -20.95 -18.80 7.71
N SER A 183 -22.08 -19.34 8.18
CA SER A 183 -23.39 -18.65 8.16
C SER A 183 -23.49 -17.45 9.11
N ASP A 184 -22.65 -17.41 10.15
CA ASP A 184 -22.60 -16.29 11.08
C ASP A 184 -21.91 -15.08 10.42
N LEU A 185 -20.93 -15.37 9.57
CA LEU A 185 -20.22 -14.37 8.80
C LEU A 185 -21.15 -13.96 7.65
N ASN A 186 -21.47 -12.67 7.55
CA ASN A 186 -22.31 -12.15 6.47
C ASN A 186 -21.53 -12.11 5.14
N CYS A 187 -20.98 -13.25 4.72
CA CYS A 187 -20.26 -13.51 3.49
C CYS A 187 -21.24 -13.62 2.32
N SER A 188 -22.05 -12.58 2.13
CA SER A 188 -22.61 -12.36 0.82
C SER A 188 -21.45 -11.91 -0.06
N VAL A 189 -21.15 -12.68 -1.10
CA VAL A 189 -20.38 -12.15 -2.24
C VAL A 189 -21.03 -10.80 -2.58
N PRO A 190 -20.26 -9.72 -2.83
CA PRO A 190 -20.85 -8.53 -3.42
C PRO A 190 -21.29 -8.90 -4.84
N THR A 191 -22.47 -9.50 -4.97
CA THR A 191 -23.13 -9.75 -6.26
C THR A 191 -23.76 -8.48 -6.82
N ASP A 192 -23.59 -7.33 -6.16
CA ASP A 192 -23.98 -6.01 -6.67
C ASP A 192 -23.05 -4.90 -6.16
N LEU A 193 -21.80 -4.88 -6.65
CA LEU A 193 -21.19 -3.59 -6.95
C LEU A 193 -21.45 -3.32 -8.44
N PRO A 194 -22.60 -2.70 -8.73
CA PRO A 194 -22.46 -1.30 -9.09
C PRO A 194 -23.57 -0.38 -8.54
N SER A 195 -24.32 -0.72 -7.49
CA SER A 195 -25.41 0.18 -7.03
C SER A 195 -24.91 1.53 -6.49
N GLN A 196 -23.79 1.55 -5.75
CA GLN A 196 -23.18 2.79 -5.23
C GLN A 196 -22.45 3.60 -6.32
N LEU A 197 -21.70 2.93 -7.21
CA LEU A 197 -20.97 3.59 -8.29
C LEU A 197 -21.90 4.04 -9.44
N GLN A 198 -23.00 3.34 -9.72
CA GLN A 198 -23.99 3.74 -10.73
C GLN A 198 -24.62 5.08 -10.42
N THR A 199 -24.95 5.36 -9.16
CA THR A 199 -25.53 6.67 -8.79
C THR A 199 -24.56 7.82 -9.10
N SER A 200 -23.25 7.61 -8.91
CA SER A 200 -22.20 8.57 -9.27
C SER A 200 -22.08 8.78 -10.80
N TYR A 201 -22.13 7.71 -11.61
CA TYR A 201 -22.03 7.83 -13.07
C TYR A 201 -23.30 8.38 -13.71
N VAL A 202 -24.48 8.06 -13.18
CA VAL A 202 -25.75 8.65 -13.63
C VAL A 202 -25.77 10.15 -13.35
N PHE A 203 -25.33 10.56 -12.15
CA PHE A 203 -25.20 11.99 -11.81
C PHE A 203 -24.22 12.70 -12.74
N LEU A 204 -23.04 12.11 -13.00
CA LEU A 204 -22.06 12.65 -13.95
C LEU A 204 -22.65 12.78 -15.36
N GLY A 205 -23.39 11.77 -15.83
CA GLY A 205 -24.07 11.79 -17.12
C GLY A 205 -25.10 12.91 -17.25
N ILE A 206 -25.90 13.15 -16.20
CA ILE A 206 -26.87 14.24 -16.16
C ILE A 206 -26.16 15.61 -16.20
N VAL A 207 -25.09 15.78 -15.43
CA VAL A 207 -24.31 17.03 -15.42
C VAL A 207 -23.70 17.31 -16.80
N LEU A 208 -23.11 16.31 -17.45
CA LEU A 208 -22.56 16.45 -18.80
C LEU A 208 -23.63 16.76 -19.85
N ALA A 209 -24.80 16.14 -19.75
CA ALA A 209 -25.93 16.43 -20.63
C ALA A 209 -26.43 17.86 -20.46
N LEU A 210 -26.53 18.37 -19.23
CA LEU A 210 -26.92 19.76 -18.94
C LEU A 210 -25.89 20.75 -19.46
N ILE A 211 -24.59 20.50 -19.25
CA ILE A 211 -23.52 21.33 -19.81
C ILE A 211 -23.61 21.37 -21.35
N GLY A 212 -23.80 20.22 -21.98
CA GLY A 212 -23.98 20.11 -23.44
C GLY A 212 -25.21 20.88 -23.94
N ALA A 213 -26.34 20.76 -23.25
CA ALA A 213 -27.57 21.48 -23.59
C ALA A 213 -27.41 23.00 -23.46
N ILE A 214 -26.79 23.47 -22.38
CA ILE A 214 -26.49 24.90 -22.17
C ILE A 214 -25.55 25.41 -23.27
N PHE A 215 -24.50 24.65 -23.59
CA PHE A 215 -23.55 25.02 -24.64
C PHE A 215 -24.24 25.15 -26.01
N LEU A 216 -25.07 24.16 -26.39
CA LEU A 216 -25.85 24.21 -27.62
C LEU A 216 -26.84 25.37 -27.63
N LEU A 217 -27.48 25.67 -26.50
CA LEU A 217 -28.39 26.81 -26.36
C LEU A 217 -27.64 28.14 -26.57
N VAL A 218 -26.46 28.30 -25.97
CA VAL A 218 -25.62 29.49 -26.16
C VAL A 218 -25.22 29.65 -27.63
N LEU A 219 -24.81 28.56 -28.29
CA LEU A 219 -24.51 28.57 -29.74
C LEU A 219 -25.74 28.92 -30.57
N TYR A 220 -26.91 28.39 -30.21
CA TYR A 220 -28.16 28.65 -30.91
C TYR A 220 -28.59 30.12 -30.79
N LEU A 221 -28.58 30.68 -29.58
CA LEU A 221 -28.92 32.08 -29.32
C LEU A 221 -27.95 33.02 -30.03
N ASN A 222 -26.66 32.68 -30.04
CA ASN A 222 -25.63 33.47 -30.69
C ASN A 222 -25.42 33.13 -32.18
N ARG A 223 -26.22 32.25 -32.78
CA ARG A 223 -25.98 31.74 -34.15
C ARG A 223 -25.86 32.84 -35.20
N LYS A 224 -26.63 33.92 -35.07
CA LYS A 224 -26.59 35.07 -35.98
C LYS A 224 -25.33 35.90 -35.77
N GLY A 225 -24.93 36.11 -34.52
CA GLY A 225 -23.69 36.80 -34.15
C GLY A 225 -22.46 36.03 -34.60
N ILE A 226 -22.42 34.71 -34.39
CA ILE A 226 -21.33 33.82 -34.82
C ILE A 226 -21.20 33.82 -36.34
N LYS A 227 -22.32 33.76 -37.09
CA LYS A 227 -22.27 33.90 -38.54
C LYS A 227 -21.68 35.24 -38.96
N LYS A 228 -22.15 36.35 -38.39
CA LYS A 228 -21.63 37.69 -38.70
C LYS A 228 -20.13 37.81 -38.38
N TRP A 229 -19.71 37.27 -37.24
CA TRP A 229 -18.30 37.23 -36.84
C TRP A 229 -17.44 36.40 -37.80
N MET A 230 -17.90 35.21 -38.22
CA MET A 230 -17.20 34.39 -39.22
C MET A 230 -17.07 35.09 -40.58
N HIS A 231 -18.10 35.82 -41.02
CA HIS A 231 -18.02 36.62 -42.23
C HIS A 231 -16.95 37.71 -42.10
N ASN A 232 -17.01 38.51 -41.03
CA ASN A 232 -16.03 39.56 -40.77
C ASN A 232 -14.58 39.04 -40.67
N ILE A 233 -14.36 37.87 -40.06
CA ILE A 233 -13.02 37.26 -39.99
C ILE A 233 -12.54 36.82 -41.35
N ARG A 234 -13.41 36.19 -42.15
CA ARG A 234 -13.05 35.79 -43.51
C ARG A 234 -12.67 37.00 -44.35
N ASP A 235 -13.43 38.08 -44.21
CA ASP A 235 -13.17 39.31 -44.94
C ASP A 235 -11.84 39.93 -44.47
N ALA A 236 -11.57 39.98 -43.16
CA ALA A 236 -10.29 40.45 -42.62
C ALA A 236 -9.09 39.58 -43.04
N CYS A 237 -9.23 38.25 -43.08
CA CYS A 237 -8.20 37.35 -43.59
C CYS A 237 -7.96 37.52 -45.09
N ARG A 238 -9.04 37.73 -45.86
CA ARG A 238 -8.95 37.99 -47.30
C ARG A 238 -8.20 39.29 -47.57
N ASP A 239 -8.55 40.37 -46.89
CA ASP A 239 -7.87 41.66 -47.00
C ASP A 239 -6.39 41.55 -46.62
N HIS A 240 -6.08 40.78 -45.57
CA HIS A 240 -4.69 40.57 -45.17
C HIS A 240 -3.90 39.79 -46.23
N MET A 241 -4.49 38.73 -46.81
CA MET A 241 -3.86 37.92 -47.85
C MET A 241 -3.68 38.69 -49.17
N GLU A 242 -4.67 39.49 -49.59
CA GLU A 242 -4.56 40.38 -50.74
C GLU A 242 -3.48 41.45 -50.51
N GLY A 243 -3.36 41.98 -49.29
CA GLY A 243 -2.27 42.88 -48.89
C GLY A 243 -0.88 42.25 -49.00
N TYR A 244 -0.70 40.97 -48.64
CA TYR A 244 0.55 40.24 -48.87
C TYR A 244 0.84 40.07 -50.37
N HIS A 245 -0.18 39.77 -51.18
CA HIS A 245 -0.03 39.59 -52.62
C HIS A 245 0.47 40.88 -53.32
N TYR A 246 -0.14 42.02 -53.01
CA TYR A 246 0.29 43.33 -53.53
C TYR A 246 1.72 43.69 -53.11
N ARG A 247 2.12 43.36 -51.88
CA ARG A 247 3.46 43.66 -51.37
C ARG A 247 4.53 42.75 -51.99
N TYR A 248 4.17 41.57 -52.48
CA TYR A 248 5.06 40.69 -53.22
C TYR A 248 5.27 41.15 -54.67
N GLU A 249 4.22 41.63 -55.35
CA GLU A 249 4.33 42.14 -56.72
C GLU A 249 5.15 43.44 -56.82
N ILE A 250 5.07 44.32 -55.82
CA ILE A 250 5.84 45.58 -55.79
C ILE A 250 7.34 45.34 -55.46
N ASN A 251 7.66 44.29 -54.73
CA ASN A 251 9.05 43.93 -54.38
C ASN A 251 9.67 42.91 -55.36
N ALA A 252 9.02 42.64 -56.49
CA ALA A 252 9.65 41.92 -57.59
C ALA A 252 10.73 42.82 -58.21
N ASP A 253 11.95 42.66 -57.70
CA ASP A 253 13.16 43.37 -58.09
C ASP A 253 13.33 43.33 -59.63
N PRO A 254 13.30 44.46 -60.36
CA PRO A 254 13.38 44.47 -61.83
C PRO A 254 14.76 44.06 -62.37
N ARG A 255 15.69 43.65 -61.49
CA ARG A 255 17.04 43.19 -61.86
C ARG A 255 17.09 41.72 -62.29
N LEU A 256 16.06 40.93 -62.01
CA LEU A 256 16.01 39.50 -62.37
C LEU A 256 15.49 39.21 -63.79
N THR A 257 14.83 40.17 -64.45
CA THR A 257 14.34 39.99 -65.84
C THR A 257 15.44 40.16 -66.90
N ASN A 258 16.58 40.76 -66.56
CA ASN A 258 17.72 40.94 -67.48
C ASN A 258 18.75 39.79 -67.45
N LEU A 259 18.55 38.75 -66.64
CA LEU A 259 19.45 37.60 -66.55
C LEU A 259 19.11 36.47 -67.52
N SER A 260 17.96 36.51 -68.22
CA SER A 260 17.53 35.43 -69.13
C SER A 260 17.67 35.75 -70.63
N SER A 261 18.25 36.89 -71.01
CA SER A 261 18.31 37.30 -72.44
C SER A 261 19.71 37.42 -73.05
N ASN A 262 20.81 37.27 -72.30
CA ASN A 262 22.17 37.49 -72.84
C ASN A 262 23.23 36.56 -72.24
N SER A 263 23.04 35.25 -72.37
CA SER A 263 24.15 34.29 -72.31
C SER A 263 23.73 32.94 -72.90
N ASP A 264 23.57 32.89 -74.22
CA ASP A 264 24.19 31.84 -75.05
C ASP A 264 24.07 32.24 -76.53
N VAL A 265 25.25 32.33 -77.15
CA VAL A 265 25.62 32.64 -78.55
C VAL A 265 25.79 34.10 -78.93
#